data_AF-A0A958TCI6-F1
#
_entry.id   AF-A0A958TCI6-F1
#
_cell.length_a   1.000
_cell.length_b   1.000
_cell.length_c   1.000
_cell.angle_alpha   90.00
_cell.angle_beta   90.00
_cell.angle_gamma   90.00
#
_symmetry.space_group_name_H-M   'P 1'
#
loop_
_entity.id
_entity.type
_entity.pdbx_description
1 polymer ?
#
loop_
_entity_poly.entity_id
_entity_poly.type
_entity_poly.pdbx_seq_one_letter_code
_entity_poly.pdbx_strand_id
1 'polypeptide(L)'
;MKTTPSWGRGTYVFFLALFCLFLTDRNKIFAQEDTICGYDFLQQLPEAVVYTVPQGTYNGSIDPADLENFDPVVFNIYFWQVNDPNGGFDVPLIEHTVLTAVANLNIAFNPYNIFFKYRGFDEFDSEPDQPHYYQNPDTRQCTTLAEIDPKGYSDLHNCEMAKFLSYAKNIGKWKADALNIYVVNSSPSWLGAAFQFKPECYLVAEYLTTAVLTHEVGHVFSLLHTFNGFDYSNYHCEHVTRDQTLVCDPEYPEMPCFNALTNGDVVLDTAAAPKFTIDYDDIFNCSYVGNGVDCQGTPYFILDADVRNYMAYTVVEDGCMDNFTVGQAIRMQESIDWDPSGIFAAVETPIASLYEPYKGEYYMAGPDPDPHTLPRFQPGFDYVFQSCNCANQDNYDCVNGPCEFEENNFQSSFTILAAHTKEETDYNSIMHPNHSSIYIGQLAEYGKRRCYDNWNRTASEGSLIQFNDGVFNTNVTITPQDSTAINSPHFIPDLAPGLYNVQKIYNDGSSQETVILKENNE
;
A
#
# COMPACT_ATOMS: atom_id res chain seq x y z
N MET A 1 -62.95 13.22 23.55
CA MET A 1 -62.69 14.07 22.37
C MET A 1 -61.19 14.23 22.23
N LYS A 2 -60.59 13.58 21.22
CA LYS A 2 -59.16 13.73 20.90
C LYS A 2 -59.06 14.66 19.70
N THR A 3 -58.34 15.77 19.87
CA THR A 3 -58.02 16.73 18.81
C THR A 3 -56.67 16.38 18.19
N THR A 4 -56.67 16.01 16.92
CA THR A 4 -55.48 15.90 16.06
C THR A 4 -55.08 17.28 15.52
N PRO A 5 -53.79 17.64 15.49
CA PRO A 5 -53.36 18.88 14.85
C PRO A 5 -53.24 18.71 13.34
N SER A 6 -53.87 19.61 12.57
CA SER A 6 -53.71 19.69 11.12
C SER A 6 -52.38 20.38 10.80
N TRP A 7 -51.48 19.66 10.13
CA TRP A 7 -50.29 20.24 9.54
C TRP A 7 -50.68 21.01 8.28
N GLY A 8 -50.44 22.32 8.29
CA GLY A 8 -50.82 23.23 7.20
C GLY A 8 -50.02 22.95 5.92
N ARG A 9 -50.64 23.22 4.77
CA ARG A 9 -50.09 23.05 3.41
C ARG A 9 -48.67 23.62 3.18
N GLY A 10 -48.17 24.51 4.04
CA GLY A 10 -46.84 25.11 3.92
C GLY A 10 -45.68 24.15 4.18
N THR A 11 -45.83 23.16 5.08
CA THR A 11 -44.74 22.21 5.38
C THR A 11 -44.52 21.20 4.26
N TYR A 12 -45.56 20.81 3.53
CA TYR A 12 -45.44 19.91 2.37
C TYR A 12 -44.66 20.53 1.22
N VAL A 13 -44.82 21.84 0.96
CA VAL A 13 -44.08 22.52 -0.12
C VAL A 13 -42.60 22.69 0.24
N PHE A 14 -42.29 22.90 1.52
CA PHE A 14 -40.90 23.03 1.99
C PHE A 14 -40.12 21.71 1.89
N PHE A 15 -40.75 20.58 2.25
CA PHE A 15 -40.14 19.26 2.08
C PHE A 15 -40.04 18.84 0.61
N LEU A 16 -41.01 19.21 -0.25
CA LEU A 16 -40.92 18.93 -1.69
C LEU A 16 -39.79 19.74 -2.35
N ALA A 17 -39.59 21.00 -1.94
CA ALA A 17 -38.51 21.84 -2.45
C ALA A 17 -37.13 21.35 -2.00
N LEU A 18 -36.98 20.90 -0.75
CA LEU A 18 -35.75 20.26 -0.27
C LEU A 18 -35.50 18.94 -1.01
N PHE A 19 -36.52 18.12 -1.23
CA PHE A 19 -36.37 16.87 -1.97
C PHE A 19 -36.02 17.10 -3.45
N CYS A 20 -36.56 18.15 -4.08
CA CYS A 20 -36.20 18.53 -5.44
C CYS A 20 -34.78 19.12 -5.52
N LEU A 21 -34.32 19.90 -4.54
CA LEU A 21 -32.93 20.37 -4.47
C LEU A 21 -31.95 19.21 -4.30
N PHE A 22 -32.28 18.23 -3.45
CA PHE A 22 -31.50 16.99 -3.30
C PHE A 22 -31.49 16.13 -4.57
N LEU A 23 -32.55 16.14 -5.38
CA LEU A 23 -32.59 15.42 -6.65
C LEU A 23 -31.89 16.19 -7.78
N THR A 24 -31.87 17.52 -7.76
CA THR A 24 -31.14 18.30 -8.78
C THR A 24 -29.64 18.38 -8.52
N ASP A 25 -29.17 18.26 -7.28
CA ASP A 25 -27.74 18.13 -6.98
C ASP A 25 -27.20 16.73 -7.31
N ARG A 26 -28.01 15.66 -7.19
CA ARG A 26 -27.58 14.32 -7.66
C ARG A 26 -27.44 14.20 -9.18
N ASN A 27 -28.18 15.01 -9.95
CA ASN A 27 -28.10 14.97 -11.42
C ASN A 27 -26.93 15.78 -12.00
N LYS A 28 -26.07 16.38 -11.16
CA LYS A 28 -24.82 17.02 -11.59
C LYS A 28 -23.57 16.16 -11.36
N ILE A 29 -23.72 14.92 -10.87
CA ILE A 29 -22.59 14.02 -10.54
C ILE A 29 -22.32 12.97 -11.64
N PHE A 30 -23.19 12.81 -12.65
CA PHE A 30 -22.98 11.83 -13.73
C PHE A 30 -22.61 12.45 -15.07
N ALA A 31 -21.66 13.38 -15.06
CA ALA A 31 -20.71 13.46 -16.17
C ALA A 31 -19.42 12.81 -15.64
N GLN A 32 -19.47 11.50 -15.40
CA GLN A 32 -18.25 10.71 -15.20
C GLN A 32 -17.54 10.75 -16.54
N GLU A 33 -16.52 11.61 -16.63
CA GLU A 33 -15.49 11.49 -17.66
C GLU A 33 -14.93 10.07 -17.54
N ASP A 34 -14.78 9.40 -18.68
CA ASP A 34 -14.38 7.99 -18.74
C ASP A 34 -13.20 7.71 -17.78
N THR A 35 -13.31 6.61 -17.03
CA THR A 35 -12.25 6.03 -16.20
C THR A 35 -11.06 5.67 -17.07
N ILE A 36 -10.21 6.64 -17.37
CA ILE A 36 -9.04 6.48 -18.23
C ILE A 36 -7.79 6.57 -17.35
N CYS A 37 -6.86 5.64 -17.50
CA CYS A 37 -5.47 5.81 -17.04
C CYS A 37 -4.74 6.70 -18.05
N GLY A 38 -3.96 7.67 -17.56
CA GLY A 38 -3.18 8.59 -18.40
C GLY A 38 -2.15 7.89 -19.30
N TYR A 39 -1.82 6.62 -19.03
CA TYR A 39 -0.87 5.82 -19.81
C TYR A 39 -1.39 5.41 -21.22
N ASP A 40 -2.70 5.19 -21.39
CA ASP A 40 -3.37 4.88 -22.68
C ASP A 40 -3.05 5.92 -23.78
N PHE A 41 -2.64 7.10 -23.35
CA PHE A 41 -2.30 8.22 -24.21
C PHE A 41 -1.01 8.01 -25.01
N LEU A 42 0.02 7.41 -24.40
CA LEU A 42 1.35 7.30 -25.02
C LEU A 42 1.53 6.07 -25.89
N GLN A 43 0.83 4.96 -25.62
CA GLN A 43 0.95 3.76 -26.44
C GLN A 43 0.45 3.93 -27.89
N GLN A 44 -0.35 4.97 -28.14
CA GLN A 44 -0.85 5.26 -29.49
C GLN A 44 0.12 6.06 -30.35
N LEU A 45 1.27 6.48 -29.82
CA LEU A 45 2.31 7.13 -30.60
C LEU A 45 3.22 6.06 -31.23
N PRO A 46 3.41 6.06 -32.57
CA PRO A 46 4.27 5.09 -33.27
C PRO A 46 5.77 5.16 -32.87
N GLU A 47 6.15 6.13 -32.03
CA GLU A 47 7.50 6.33 -31.50
C GLU A 47 7.56 6.35 -29.97
N ALA A 48 6.48 5.97 -29.26
CA ALA A 48 6.59 5.77 -27.82
C ALA A 48 7.70 4.75 -27.58
N VAL A 49 8.61 5.10 -26.68
CA VAL A 49 9.74 4.26 -26.27
C VAL A 49 9.14 3.04 -25.56
N VAL A 50 8.62 2.10 -26.34
CA VAL A 50 8.78 0.69 -26.05
C VAL A 50 10.28 0.58 -25.97
N TYR A 51 10.81 0.54 -24.75
CA TYR A 51 12.14 -0.02 -24.57
C TYR A 51 12.12 -1.27 -25.43
N THR A 52 12.99 -1.36 -26.44
CA THR A 52 13.09 -2.57 -27.23
C THR A 52 13.64 -3.62 -26.29
N VAL A 53 12.74 -4.22 -25.53
CA VAL A 53 13.03 -5.28 -24.58
C VAL A 53 13.63 -6.38 -25.44
N PRO A 54 14.89 -6.77 -25.18
CA PRO A 54 15.52 -7.82 -25.96
C PRO A 54 14.62 -9.05 -26.04
N GLN A 55 14.58 -9.68 -27.22
CA GLN A 55 13.84 -10.92 -27.37
C GLN A 55 14.34 -11.95 -26.36
N GLY A 56 13.42 -12.51 -25.57
CA GLY A 56 13.75 -13.48 -24.52
C GLY A 56 14.00 -12.88 -23.13
N THR A 57 13.82 -11.57 -22.92
CA THR A 57 13.76 -11.01 -21.54
C THR A 57 12.57 -11.57 -20.78
N TYR A 58 11.40 -11.63 -21.42
CA TYR A 58 10.20 -12.22 -20.84
C TYR A 58 10.04 -13.64 -21.34
N ASN A 59 9.89 -14.59 -20.42
CA ASN A 59 9.75 -16.01 -20.76
C ASN A 59 8.32 -16.38 -21.20
N GLY A 60 7.33 -15.52 -20.88
CA GLY A 60 5.91 -15.73 -21.22
C GLY A 60 5.25 -16.87 -20.43
N SER A 61 5.82 -17.24 -19.29
CA SER A 61 5.33 -18.31 -18.45
C SER A 61 4.07 -17.90 -17.69
N ILE A 62 3.30 -18.91 -17.34
CA ILE A 62 2.06 -18.83 -16.54
C ILE A 62 2.07 -19.92 -15.45
N ASP A 63 3.22 -20.57 -15.22
CA ASP A 63 3.37 -21.58 -14.19
C ASP A 63 3.63 -20.90 -12.84
N PRO A 64 2.74 -21.07 -11.83
CA PRO A 64 2.96 -20.49 -10.51
C PRO A 64 4.30 -20.90 -9.88
N ALA A 65 4.86 -22.05 -10.24
CA ALA A 65 6.16 -22.50 -9.74
C ALA A 65 7.31 -21.58 -10.17
N ASP A 66 7.17 -20.82 -11.25
CA ASP A 66 8.19 -19.87 -11.67
C ASP A 66 8.32 -18.69 -10.70
N LEU A 67 7.25 -18.35 -9.97
CA LEU A 67 7.29 -17.32 -8.94
C LEU A 67 8.18 -17.70 -7.75
N GLU A 68 8.38 -19.01 -7.51
CA GLU A 68 9.27 -19.50 -6.44
C GLU A 68 10.76 -19.24 -6.73
N ASN A 69 11.11 -18.86 -7.97
CA ASN A 69 12.48 -18.56 -8.37
C ASN A 69 12.89 -17.10 -8.13
N PHE A 70 11.94 -16.22 -7.77
CA PHE A 70 12.22 -14.80 -7.52
C PHE A 70 12.33 -14.53 -6.03
N ASP A 71 13.46 -13.93 -5.64
CA ASP A 71 13.68 -13.46 -4.26
C ASP A 71 12.69 -12.32 -3.93
N PRO A 72 12.25 -12.20 -2.66
CA PRO A 72 11.49 -11.04 -2.20
C PRO A 72 12.19 -9.72 -2.44
N VAL A 73 11.49 -8.78 -3.08
CA VAL A 73 11.97 -7.39 -3.32
C VAL A 73 11.13 -6.39 -2.53
N VAL A 74 11.76 -5.35 -2.00
CA VAL A 74 11.07 -4.30 -1.23
C VAL A 74 11.34 -2.94 -1.84
N PHE A 75 10.28 -2.22 -2.19
CA PHE A 75 10.37 -0.87 -2.73
C PHE A 75 9.98 0.17 -1.69
N ASN A 76 10.80 1.20 -1.52
CA ASN A 76 10.41 2.37 -0.76
C ASN A 76 9.29 3.11 -1.50
N ILE A 77 8.30 3.62 -0.77
CA ILE A 77 7.22 4.44 -1.33
C ILE A 77 7.07 5.74 -0.53
N TYR A 78 6.93 6.86 -1.24
CA TYR A 78 6.78 8.19 -0.67
C TYR A 78 5.68 8.97 -1.38
N PHE A 79 4.80 9.62 -0.62
CA PHE A 79 3.66 10.35 -1.15
C PHE A 79 3.88 11.86 -1.12
N TRP A 80 3.43 12.55 -2.16
CA TRP A 80 3.51 13.99 -2.28
C TRP A 80 2.13 14.57 -2.57
N GLN A 81 1.59 15.37 -1.66
CA GLN A 81 0.39 16.18 -1.95
C GLN A 81 0.78 17.40 -2.77
N VAL A 82 0.07 17.64 -3.86
CA VAL A 82 0.29 18.77 -4.76
C VAL A 82 -0.80 19.80 -4.56
N ASN A 83 -0.52 20.84 -3.78
CA ASN A 83 -1.46 21.93 -3.49
C ASN A 83 -1.58 22.88 -4.67
N ASP A 84 -2.67 23.64 -4.69
CA ASP A 84 -2.78 24.80 -5.56
C ASP A 84 -1.70 25.87 -5.19
N PRO A 85 -1.46 26.89 -6.03
CA PRO A 85 -0.44 27.91 -5.76
C PRO A 85 -0.64 28.73 -4.47
N ASN A 86 -1.81 28.62 -3.82
CA ASN A 86 -2.15 29.30 -2.57
C ASN A 86 -2.15 28.34 -1.36
N GLY A 87 -1.71 27.09 -1.54
CA GLY A 87 -1.70 26.06 -0.50
C GLY A 87 -3.06 25.39 -0.28
N GLY A 88 -4.02 25.57 -1.19
CA GLY A 88 -5.33 24.92 -1.14
C GLY A 88 -5.28 23.48 -1.65
N PHE A 89 -6.04 22.60 -0.99
CA PHE A 89 -6.28 21.22 -1.41
C PHE A 89 -7.64 20.77 -0.84
N ASP A 90 -8.52 20.18 -1.66
CA ASP A 90 -9.89 19.91 -1.20
C ASP A 90 -9.95 18.79 -0.15
N VAL A 91 -9.07 17.80 -0.26
CA VAL A 91 -9.01 16.63 0.65
C VAL A 91 -7.58 16.36 1.11
N PRO A 92 -7.06 17.08 2.13
CA PRO A 92 -5.68 16.94 2.55
C PRO A 92 -5.31 15.49 2.92
N LEU A 93 -4.13 15.07 2.49
CA LEU A 93 -3.53 13.80 2.86
C LEU A 93 -3.29 13.75 4.36
N ILE A 94 -3.71 12.64 4.95
CA ILE A 94 -3.43 12.29 6.33
C ILE A 94 -2.74 10.93 6.38
N GLU A 95 -1.97 10.70 7.45
CA GLU A 95 -1.19 9.47 7.64
C GLU A 95 -2.05 8.20 7.46
N HIS A 96 -3.30 8.21 7.92
CA HIS A 96 -4.20 7.06 7.76
C HIS A 96 -4.50 6.75 6.28
N THR A 97 -4.74 7.76 5.44
CA THR A 97 -5.06 7.56 4.02
C THR A 97 -3.87 6.97 3.26
N VAL A 98 -2.67 7.51 3.46
CA VAL A 98 -1.46 7.00 2.79
C VAL A 98 -1.05 5.61 3.29
N LEU A 99 -1.23 5.32 4.59
CA LEU A 99 -1.02 3.97 5.12
C LEU A 99 -2.05 2.96 4.57
N THR A 100 -3.30 3.38 4.36
CA THR A 100 -4.32 2.55 3.70
C THR A 100 -3.91 2.21 2.27
N ALA A 101 -3.42 3.20 1.52
CA ALA A 101 -2.91 2.99 0.17
C ALA A 101 -1.75 1.99 0.14
N VAL A 102 -0.79 2.11 1.07
CA VAL A 102 0.32 1.16 1.21
C VAL A 102 -0.15 -0.23 1.64
N ALA A 103 -1.17 -0.33 2.49
CA ALA A 103 -1.77 -1.60 2.87
C ALA A 103 -2.33 -2.33 1.64
N ASN A 104 -3.11 -1.61 0.82
CA ASN A 104 -3.73 -2.16 -0.38
C ASN A 104 -2.69 -2.64 -1.39
N LEU A 105 -1.60 -1.88 -1.57
CA LEU A 105 -0.47 -2.31 -2.39
C LEU A 105 0.15 -3.60 -1.86
N ASN A 106 0.52 -3.66 -0.58
CA ASN A 106 1.09 -4.89 -0.01
C ASN A 106 0.10 -6.08 -0.11
N ILE A 107 -1.20 -5.88 0.14
CA ILE A 107 -2.20 -6.95 -0.01
C ILE A 107 -2.23 -7.50 -1.44
N ALA A 108 -2.13 -6.63 -2.45
CA ALA A 108 -2.19 -7.02 -3.86
C ALA A 108 -0.90 -7.65 -4.39
N PHE A 109 0.27 -7.18 -3.92
CA PHE A 109 1.58 -7.54 -4.48
C PHE A 109 2.37 -8.56 -3.65
N ASN A 110 2.14 -8.65 -2.33
CA ASN A 110 2.84 -9.61 -1.46
C ASN A 110 2.74 -11.07 -1.93
N PRO A 111 1.61 -11.56 -2.50
CA PRO A 111 1.53 -12.93 -3.03
C PRO A 111 2.57 -13.24 -4.13
N TYR A 112 3.20 -12.20 -4.69
CA TYR A 112 4.14 -12.28 -5.80
C TYR A 112 5.55 -11.86 -5.39
N ASN A 113 5.88 -11.89 -4.10
CA ASN A 113 7.19 -11.51 -3.57
C ASN A 113 7.61 -10.05 -3.85
N ILE A 114 6.63 -9.15 -4.03
CA ILE A 114 6.85 -7.70 -4.21
C ILE A 114 6.23 -6.96 -3.02
N PHE A 115 7.04 -6.18 -2.31
CA PHE A 115 6.65 -5.52 -1.06
C PHE A 115 6.91 -4.01 -1.12
N PHE A 116 6.17 -3.23 -0.34
CA PHE A 116 6.32 -1.78 -0.28
C PHE A 116 6.58 -1.30 1.14
N LYS A 117 7.69 -0.56 1.34
CA LYS A 117 8.05 0.09 2.59
C LYS A 117 7.61 1.55 2.58
N TYR A 118 6.69 1.90 3.46
CA TYR A 118 6.26 3.29 3.64
C TYR A 118 7.40 4.15 4.20
N ARG A 119 7.73 5.26 3.52
CA ARG A 119 8.77 6.22 3.93
C ARG A 119 8.26 7.59 4.33
N GLY A 120 6.94 7.81 4.24
CA GLY A 120 6.31 9.07 4.64
C GLY A 120 5.50 9.73 3.54
N PHE A 121 5.01 10.91 3.86
CA PHE A 121 4.39 11.84 2.93
C PHE A 121 4.76 13.28 3.31
N ASP A 122 4.64 14.18 2.35
CA ASP A 122 4.82 15.63 2.53
C ASP A 122 4.00 16.36 1.45
N GLU A 123 3.91 17.69 1.55
CA GLU A 123 3.15 18.53 0.64
C GLU A 123 4.01 19.62 0.01
N PHE A 124 3.56 20.16 -1.11
CA PHE A 124 4.13 21.35 -1.71
C PHE A 124 3.10 22.09 -2.57
N ASP A 125 3.33 23.39 -2.74
CA ASP A 125 2.46 24.24 -3.55
C ASP A 125 2.89 24.21 -5.01
N SER A 126 1.91 24.21 -5.90
CA SER A 126 2.13 24.31 -7.34
C SER A 126 2.75 25.64 -7.74
N GLU A 127 3.44 25.66 -8.88
CA GLU A 127 3.93 26.91 -9.45
C GLU A 127 2.73 27.80 -9.86
N PRO A 128 2.72 29.10 -9.49
CA PRO A 128 1.68 30.02 -9.95
C PRO A 128 1.81 30.30 -11.44
N ASP A 129 0.76 30.89 -12.02
CA ASP A 129 0.75 31.42 -13.39
C ASP A 129 1.08 30.40 -14.49
N GLN A 130 0.80 29.10 -14.25
CA GLN A 130 0.95 28.09 -15.28
C GLN A 130 -0.03 28.37 -16.43
N PRO A 131 0.40 28.25 -17.69
CA PRO A 131 -0.52 28.36 -18.80
C PRO A 131 -1.43 27.13 -18.81
N HIS A 132 -2.73 27.32 -18.94
CA HIS A 132 -3.68 26.21 -19.03
C HIS A 132 -3.48 25.45 -20.35
N TYR A 133 -3.66 24.12 -20.36
CA TYR A 133 -3.56 23.31 -21.58
C TYR A 133 -4.90 22.72 -21.96
N TYR A 134 -5.13 22.65 -23.27
CA TYR A 134 -6.20 21.87 -23.86
C TYR A 134 -5.59 20.76 -24.70
N GLN A 135 -6.04 19.53 -24.45
CA GLN A 135 -5.78 18.43 -25.33
C GLN A 135 -6.92 18.27 -26.31
N ASN A 136 -6.60 18.27 -27.61
CA ASN A 136 -7.60 17.90 -28.60
C ASN A 136 -7.96 16.42 -28.43
N PRO A 137 -9.25 16.06 -28.22
CA PRO A 137 -9.64 14.67 -27.99
C PRO A 137 -9.42 13.78 -29.22
N ASP A 138 -9.52 14.33 -30.43
CA ASP A 138 -9.38 13.59 -31.69
C ASP A 138 -7.90 13.43 -32.08
N THR A 139 -7.12 14.52 -32.01
CA THR A 139 -5.73 14.52 -32.49
C THR A 139 -4.72 14.27 -31.40
N ARG A 140 -5.17 14.26 -30.13
CA ARG A 140 -4.32 14.13 -28.94
C ARG A 140 -3.27 15.23 -28.80
N GLN A 141 -3.35 16.27 -29.62
CA GLN A 141 -2.38 17.35 -29.63
C GLN A 141 -2.59 18.29 -28.45
N CYS A 142 -1.52 18.50 -27.68
CA CYS A 142 -1.49 19.48 -26.60
C CYS A 142 -1.36 20.90 -27.16
N THR A 143 -2.29 21.77 -26.79
CA THR A 143 -2.28 23.19 -27.16
C THR A 143 -2.34 24.04 -25.91
N THR A 144 -1.45 25.01 -25.80
CA THR A 144 -1.47 25.99 -24.71
C THR A 144 -2.60 26.98 -24.93
N LEU A 145 -3.44 27.18 -23.91
CA LEU A 145 -4.46 28.20 -23.87
C LEU A 145 -3.85 29.52 -23.37
N ALA A 146 -4.48 30.64 -23.72
CA ALA A 146 -4.05 31.96 -23.27
C ALA A 146 -4.43 32.26 -21.80
N GLU A 147 -5.26 31.40 -21.21
CA GLU A 147 -5.71 31.52 -19.83
C GLU A 147 -4.66 30.97 -18.87
N ILE A 148 -4.49 31.66 -17.74
CA ILE A 148 -3.67 31.19 -16.63
C ILE A 148 -4.52 30.19 -15.85
N ASP A 149 -3.94 29.04 -15.52
CA ASP A 149 -4.54 28.08 -14.60
C ASP A 149 -4.33 28.56 -13.15
N PRO A 150 -5.40 28.97 -12.45
CA PRO A 150 -5.31 29.39 -11.05
C PRO A 150 -5.01 28.23 -10.08
N LYS A 151 -5.19 26.98 -10.50
CA LYS A 151 -4.97 25.78 -9.69
C LYS A 151 -3.58 25.16 -9.90
N GLY A 152 -2.87 25.53 -10.96
CA GLY A 152 -1.58 24.95 -11.32
C GLY A 152 -1.63 23.43 -11.33
N TYR A 153 -0.54 22.78 -10.91
CA TYR A 153 -0.45 21.31 -10.93
C TYR A 153 -1.34 20.57 -9.91
N SER A 154 -2.15 21.27 -9.11
CA SER A 154 -3.20 20.60 -8.32
C SER A 154 -4.35 20.09 -9.20
N ASP A 155 -4.50 20.63 -10.41
CA ASP A 155 -5.41 20.16 -11.46
C ASP A 155 -4.57 19.69 -12.67
N LEU A 156 -4.03 18.48 -12.62
CA LEU A 156 -2.94 18.08 -13.51
C LEU A 156 -3.46 17.49 -14.83
N HIS A 157 -3.10 18.12 -15.95
CA HIS A 157 -3.41 17.60 -17.29
C HIS A 157 -2.29 16.68 -17.83
N ASN A 158 -2.65 15.68 -18.66
CA ASN A 158 -1.70 14.88 -19.45
C ASN A 158 -0.57 15.69 -20.11
N CYS A 159 -0.89 16.86 -20.66
CA CYS A 159 0.05 17.72 -21.37
C CYS A 159 1.12 18.37 -20.47
N GLU A 160 0.94 18.29 -19.15
CA GLU A 160 1.74 18.98 -18.16
C GLU A 160 2.62 18.04 -17.35
N MET A 161 2.37 16.73 -17.35
CA MET A 161 3.05 15.75 -16.49
C MET A 161 4.59 15.84 -16.54
N ALA A 162 5.17 15.98 -17.73
CA ALA A 162 6.62 16.13 -17.88
C ALA A 162 7.16 17.45 -17.32
N LYS A 163 6.40 18.54 -17.44
CA LYS A 163 6.75 19.86 -16.88
C LYS A 163 6.59 19.86 -15.36
N PHE A 164 5.49 19.30 -14.88
CA PHE A 164 5.23 19.06 -13.47
C PHE A 164 6.36 18.25 -12.82
N LEU A 165 6.74 17.11 -13.39
CA LEU A 165 7.81 16.29 -12.84
C LEU A 165 9.15 17.03 -12.80
N SER A 166 9.44 17.83 -13.84
CA SER A 166 10.64 18.67 -13.88
C SER A 166 10.60 19.73 -12.78
N TYR A 167 9.43 20.36 -12.56
CA TYR A 167 9.21 21.32 -11.47
C TYR A 167 9.42 20.67 -10.10
N ALA A 168 8.74 19.55 -9.81
CA ALA A 168 8.84 18.82 -8.55
C ALA A 168 10.30 18.45 -8.23
N LYS A 169 11.05 17.92 -9.22
CA LYS A 169 12.48 17.63 -9.09
C LYS A 169 13.31 18.88 -8.80
N ASN A 170 13.04 19.99 -9.49
CA ASN A 170 13.78 21.25 -9.31
C ASN A 170 13.60 21.85 -7.91
N ILE A 171 12.43 21.69 -7.30
CA ILE A 171 12.16 22.15 -5.93
C ILE A 171 12.52 21.10 -4.85
N GLY A 172 13.15 19.99 -5.24
CA GLY A 172 13.57 18.93 -4.32
C GLY A 172 12.45 18.05 -3.79
N LYS A 173 11.27 18.08 -4.41
CA LYS A 173 10.11 17.24 -4.09
C LYS A 173 10.15 15.95 -4.91
N TRP A 174 11.26 15.23 -4.73
CA TRP A 174 11.58 13.96 -5.37
C TRP A 174 12.48 13.15 -4.43
N LYS A 175 12.13 11.89 -4.19
CA LYS A 175 12.99 10.91 -3.50
C LYS A 175 13.62 9.99 -4.53
N ALA A 176 14.95 10.04 -4.66
CA ALA A 176 15.66 9.18 -5.60
C ALA A 176 15.66 7.70 -5.17
N ASP A 177 15.41 7.45 -3.89
CA ASP A 177 15.39 6.16 -3.21
C ASP A 177 13.97 5.68 -2.90
N ALA A 178 12.95 6.17 -3.61
CA ALA A 178 11.56 5.72 -3.45
C ALA A 178 10.75 5.86 -4.74
N LEU A 179 9.69 5.06 -4.87
CA LEU A 179 8.58 5.31 -5.76
C LEU A 179 7.84 6.57 -5.29
N ASN A 180 7.77 7.59 -6.15
CA ASN A 180 7.15 8.88 -5.84
C ASN A 180 5.69 8.89 -6.31
N ILE A 181 4.76 8.94 -5.36
CA ILE A 181 3.32 9.01 -5.65
C ILE A 181 2.86 10.45 -5.49
N TYR A 182 2.57 11.13 -6.60
CA TYR A 182 2.05 12.49 -6.60
C TYR A 182 0.52 12.46 -6.55
N VAL A 183 -0.04 13.05 -5.50
CA VAL A 183 -1.47 13.12 -5.27
C VAL A 183 -1.96 14.52 -5.60
N VAL A 184 -2.75 14.63 -6.65
CA VAL A 184 -3.33 15.88 -7.15
C VAL A 184 -4.81 15.98 -6.73
N ASN A 185 -5.36 17.18 -6.76
CA ASN A 185 -6.74 17.42 -6.36
C ASN A 185 -7.72 16.94 -7.43
N SER A 186 -7.42 17.19 -8.70
CA SER A 186 -8.20 16.72 -9.83
C SER A 186 -7.34 16.49 -11.08
N SER A 187 -7.92 15.78 -12.05
CA SER A 187 -7.42 15.73 -13.42
C SER A 187 -8.62 15.59 -14.37
N PRO A 188 -8.65 16.34 -15.48
CA PRO A 188 -9.74 16.29 -16.47
C PRO A 188 -9.59 15.14 -17.49
N SER A 189 -8.66 14.22 -17.28
CA SER A 189 -8.31 13.23 -18.31
C SER A 189 -8.03 11.83 -17.77
N TRP A 190 -7.88 11.67 -16.46
CA TRP A 190 -7.55 10.40 -15.86
C TRP A 190 -7.79 10.37 -14.35
N LEU A 191 -7.88 9.16 -13.80
CA LEU A 191 -7.90 8.95 -12.35
C LEU A 191 -6.50 8.69 -11.78
N GLY A 192 -5.66 8.06 -12.58
CA GLY A 192 -4.26 7.80 -12.30
C GLY A 192 -3.43 7.80 -13.58
N ALA A 193 -2.12 7.92 -13.42
CA ALA A 193 -1.18 7.72 -14.51
C ALA A 193 0.17 7.26 -13.98
N ALA A 194 0.77 6.30 -14.67
CA ALA A 194 2.14 5.87 -14.46
C ALA A 194 2.74 5.45 -15.80
N PHE A 195 4.07 5.33 -15.84
CA PHE A 195 4.78 4.91 -17.03
C PHE A 195 5.64 3.71 -16.71
N GLN A 196 5.76 2.79 -17.68
CA GLN A 196 6.66 1.65 -17.56
C GLN A 196 8.09 2.11 -17.31
N PHE A 197 8.76 1.43 -16.38
CA PHE A 197 10.15 1.74 -16.01
C PHE A 197 10.31 3.20 -15.58
N LYS A 198 9.39 3.70 -14.76
CA LYS A 198 9.50 5.01 -14.12
C LYS A 198 9.11 4.91 -12.64
N PRO A 199 9.91 5.42 -11.70
CA PRO A 199 9.60 5.32 -10.28
C PRO A 199 8.67 6.45 -9.83
N GLU A 200 7.66 6.78 -10.66
CA GLU A 200 6.67 7.80 -10.37
C GLU A 200 5.26 7.40 -10.81
N CYS A 201 4.28 7.81 -10.01
CA CYS A 201 2.86 7.70 -10.32
C CYS A 201 2.16 9.02 -9.99
N TYR A 202 1.06 9.29 -10.67
CA TYR A 202 0.20 10.45 -10.46
C TYR A 202 -1.20 9.93 -10.18
N LEU A 203 -1.89 10.53 -9.21
CA LEU A 203 -3.19 10.03 -8.79
C LEU A 203 -4.08 11.17 -8.31
N VAL A 204 -5.36 11.12 -8.65
CA VAL A 204 -6.37 11.99 -8.07
C VAL A 204 -6.67 11.54 -6.63
N ALA A 205 -6.71 12.48 -5.69
CA ALA A 205 -6.79 12.21 -4.25
C ALA A 205 -7.92 11.28 -3.83
N GLU A 206 -9.11 11.42 -4.44
CA GLU A 206 -10.28 10.60 -4.16
C GLU A 206 -10.05 9.10 -4.41
N TYR A 207 -9.14 8.75 -5.32
CA TYR A 207 -8.89 7.38 -5.74
C TYR A 207 -7.67 6.74 -5.07
N LEU A 208 -7.01 7.43 -4.14
CA LEU A 208 -5.77 6.98 -3.50
C LEU A 208 -5.87 5.65 -2.76
N THR A 209 -7.02 5.38 -2.16
CA THR A 209 -7.25 4.14 -1.40
C THR A 209 -8.02 3.09 -2.18
N THR A 210 -8.20 3.29 -3.49
CA THR A 210 -8.88 2.37 -4.40
C THR A 210 -7.88 1.51 -5.16
N ALA A 211 -8.37 0.65 -6.04
CA ALA A 211 -7.54 -0.16 -6.94
C ALA A 211 -6.74 0.66 -7.98
N VAL A 212 -7.02 1.95 -8.16
CA VAL A 212 -6.30 2.79 -9.14
C VAL A 212 -4.81 2.88 -8.81
N LEU A 213 -4.42 3.06 -7.55
CA LEU A 213 -2.98 3.08 -7.20
C LEU A 213 -2.32 1.74 -7.53
N THR A 214 -2.98 0.62 -7.23
CA THR A 214 -2.48 -0.73 -7.55
C THR A 214 -2.30 -0.91 -9.06
N HIS A 215 -3.26 -0.42 -9.85
CA HIS A 215 -3.19 -0.38 -11.32
C HIS A 215 -1.99 0.42 -11.82
N GLU A 216 -1.81 1.65 -11.34
CA GLU A 216 -0.69 2.51 -11.76
C GLU A 216 0.66 1.91 -11.38
N VAL A 217 0.78 1.30 -10.20
CA VAL A 217 1.99 0.60 -9.79
C VAL A 217 2.23 -0.65 -10.65
N GLY A 218 1.18 -1.31 -11.15
CA GLY A 218 1.31 -2.35 -12.17
C GLY A 218 2.00 -1.85 -13.45
N HIS A 219 1.66 -0.64 -13.92
CA HIS A 219 2.36 -0.03 -15.06
C HIS A 219 3.83 0.25 -14.78
N VAL A 220 4.18 0.72 -13.58
CA VAL A 220 5.58 0.92 -13.18
C VAL A 220 6.39 -0.36 -13.41
N PHE A 221 5.83 -1.52 -13.08
CA PHE A 221 6.41 -2.85 -13.31
C PHE A 221 6.11 -3.46 -14.69
N SER A 222 5.93 -2.60 -15.69
CA SER A 222 5.81 -2.97 -17.10
C SER A 222 4.56 -3.78 -17.48
N LEU A 223 3.50 -3.77 -16.66
CA LEU A 223 2.21 -4.28 -17.11
C LEU A 223 1.54 -3.30 -18.08
N LEU A 224 0.79 -3.86 -19.02
CA LEU A 224 -0.05 -3.12 -19.95
C LEU A 224 -1.52 -3.32 -19.58
N HIS A 225 -2.39 -2.45 -20.09
CA HIS A 225 -3.82 -2.70 -20.00
C HIS A 225 -4.18 -4.00 -20.69
N THR A 226 -5.05 -4.81 -20.09
CA THR A 226 -5.47 -6.12 -20.65
C THR A 226 -6.15 -6.01 -22.01
N PHE A 227 -6.72 -4.85 -22.33
CA PHE A 227 -7.34 -4.54 -23.62
C PHE A 227 -6.39 -3.84 -24.59
N ASN A 228 -5.08 -3.77 -24.33
CA ASN A 228 -4.16 -3.05 -25.20
C ASN A 228 -4.26 -3.55 -26.67
N GLY A 229 -4.37 -2.62 -27.62
CA GLY A 229 -4.48 -2.96 -29.04
C GLY A 229 -5.86 -3.45 -29.51
N PHE A 230 -6.90 -3.50 -28.65
CA PHE A 230 -8.24 -4.02 -29.00
C PHE A 230 -8.93 -3.29 -30.18
N ASP A 231 -8.74 -1.98 -30.31
CA ASP A 231 -9.38 -1.11 -31.32
C ASP A 231 -8.50 -0.84 -32.56
N TYR A 232 -7.31 -1.44 -32.61
CA TYR A 232 -6.41 -1.28 -33.74
C TYR A 232 -6.78 -2.22 -34.88
N SER A 233 -6.36 -1.85 -36.11
CA SER A 233 -6.41 -2.75 -37.26
C SER A 233 -5.82 -4.13 -36.94
N ASN A 234 -6.18 -5.18 -37.72
CA ASN A 234 -5.81 -6.60 -37.54
C ASN A 234 -4.34 -6.92 -37.15
N TYR A 235 -3.41 -5.97 -37.27
CA TYR A 235 -2.01 -6.15 -36.95
C TYR A 235 -1.67 -6.06 -35.44
N HIS A 236 -2.43 -5.31 -34.64
CA HIS A 236 -2.10 -5.09 -33.21
C HIS A 236 -3.10 -5.69 -32.22
N CYS A 237 -4.29 -6.04 -32.69
CA CYS A 237 -5.29 -6.68 -31.85
C CYS A 237 -4.86 -8.11 -31.48
N GLU A 238 -5.07 -8.47 -30.22
CA GLU A 238 -4.89 -9.83 -29.73
C GLU A 238 -6.06 -10.70 -30.18
N HIS A 239 -5.76 -11.90 -30.66
CA HIS A 239 -6.77 -12.86 -31.07
C HIS A 239 -7.22 -13.70 -29.87
N VAL A 240 -8.51 -14.06 -29.84
CA VAL A 240 -9.10 -14.88 -28.77
C VAL A 240 -8.48 -16.29 -28.72
N THR A 241 -8.04 -16.81 -29.86
CA THR A 241 -7.52 -18.18 -29.94
C THR A 241 -6.19 -18.36 -29.22
N ARG A 242 -6.13 -19.38 -28.36
CA ARG A 242 -4.91 -19.83 -27.67
C ARG A 242 -4.25 -21.04 -28.35
N ASP A 243 -4.75 -21.47 -29.51
CA ASP A 243 -4.18 -22.57 -30.28
C ASP A 243 -3.01 -22.09 -31.15
N GLN A 244 -1.79 -22.40 -30.71
CA GLN A 244 -0.55 -22.08 -31.42
C GLN A 244 -0.40 -22.77 -32.78
N THR A 245 -1.20 -23.80 -33.05
CA THR A 245 -1.17 -24.56 -34.31
C THR A 245 -2.22 -24.13 -35.32
N LEU A 246 -3.16 -23.27 -34.90
CA LEU A 246 -4.23 -22.79 -35.77
C LEU A 246 -3.68 -21.81 -36.80
N VAL A 247 -4.02 -22.02 -38.08
CA VAL A 247 -3.62 -21.17 -39.21
C VAL A 247 -4.79 -20.25 -39.58
N CYS A 248 -4.55 -18.94 -39.55
CA CYS A 248 -5.58 -17.92 -39.79
C CYS A 248 -5.76 -17.57 -41.25
N ASP A 249 -4.65 -17.57 -41.99
CA ASP A 249 -4.66 -17.37 -43.43
C ASP A 249 -4.08 -18.62 -44.11
N PRO A 250 -4.91 -19.40 -44.82
CA PRO A 250 -4.44 -20.55 -45.59
C PRO A 250 -3.39 -20.19 -46.66
N GLU A 251 -3.31 -18.93 -47.10
CA GLU A 251 -2.27 -18.44 -48.01
C GLU A 251 -0.93 -18.20 -47.32
N TYR A 252 -0.94 -17.99 -45.99
CA TYR A 252 0.25 -17.81 -45.13
C TYR A 252 0.25 -18.81 -43.96
N PRO A 253 0.38 -20.12 -44.24
CA PRO A 253 0.30 -21.18 -43.24
C PRO A 253 1.39 -21.12 -42.15
N GLU A 254 2.45 -20.35 -42.39
CA GLU A 254 3.50 -20.06 -41.42
C GLU A 254 3.09 -19.05 -40.33
N MET A 255 1.98 -18.32 -40.52
CA MET A 255 1.52 -17.30 -39.58
C MET A 255 0.40 -17.89 -38.69
N PRO A 256 0.71 -18.26 -37.43
CA PRO A 256 -0.30 -18.79 -36.53
C PRO A 256 -1.33 -17.71 -36.19
N CYS A 257 -2.55 -18.14 -35.92
CA CYS A 257 -3.57 -17.26 -35.35
C CYS A 257 -3.20 -16.79 -33.94
N PHE A 258 -2.48 -17.61 -33.19
CA PHE A 258 -2.04 -17.26 -31.86
C PHE A 258 -1.04 -16.09 -31.92
N ASN A 259 -1.34 -15.00 -31.21
CA ASN A 259 -0.48 -13.82 -31.15
C ASN A 259 -0.37 -13.18 -29.74
N ALA A 260 -0.87 -13.83 -28.68
CA ALA A 260 -0.86 -13.28 -27.32
C ALA A 260 0.55 -12.99 -26.74
N LEU A 261 1.61 -13.54 -27.32
CA LEU A 261 3.00 -13.24 -26.92
C LEU A 261 3.60 -12.01 -27.64
N THR A 262 2.87 -11.41 -28.58
CA THR A 262 3.36 -10.28 -29.38
C THR A 262 2.36 -9.14 -29.49
N ASN A 263 1.09 -9.42 -29.24
CA ASN A 263 -0.04 -8.51 -29.35
C ASN A 263 -0.77 -8.47 -28.00
N GLY A 264 -1.71 -7.52 -27.85
CA GLY A 264 -2.43 -7.38 -26.59
C GLY A 264 -1.57 -6.72 -25.51
N ASP A 265 -1.77 -7.16 -24.28
CA ASP A 265 -0.95 -6.80 -23.13
C ASP A 265 0.36 -7.61 -23.04
N VAL A 266 0.53 -8.59 -23.93
CA VAL A 266 1.69 -9.47 -24.02
C VAL A 266 1.83 -10.34 -22.75
N VAL A 267 0.70 -10.79 -22.21
CA VAL A 267 0.61 -11.77 -21.12
C VAL A 267 -0.26 -12.94 -21.57
N LEU A 268 0.22 -14.17 -21.35
CA LEU A 268 -0.41 -15.34 -21.97
C LEU A 268 -1.73 -15.75 -21.29
N ASP A 269 -1.84 -15.59 -19.98
CA ASP A 269 -3.00 -15.99 -19.17
C ASP A 269 -4.04 -14.87 -18.94
N THR A 270 -3.85 -13.70 -19.54
CA THR A 270 -4.88 -12.69 -19.68
C THR A 270 -5.70 -12.95 -20.95
N ALA A 271 -7.02 -12.87 -20.86
CA ALA A 271 -7.88 -13.03 -22.03
C ALA A 271 -7.75 -11.82 -22.97
N ALA A 272 -7.78 -12.06 -24.28
CA ALA A 272 -7.98 -10.99 -25.26
C ALA A 272 -9.31 -10.31 -24.92
N ALA A 273 -9.28 -9.00 -24.67
CA ALA A 273 -10.41 -8.28 -24.10
C ALA A 273 -10.73 -6.96 -24.83
N PRO A 274 -12.01 -6.56 -24.87
CA PRO A 274 -12.37 -5.20 -25.26
C PRO A 274 -12.05 -4.21 -24.14
N LYS A 275 -12.02 -2.92 -24.46
CA LYS A 275 -12.00 -1.88 -23.42
C LYS A 275 -13.35 -1.80 -22.71
N PHE A 276 -13.36 -2.19 -21.45
CA PHE A 276 -14.57 -2.29 -20.63
C PHE A 276 -15.30 -0.96 -20.37
N THR A 277 -14.64 0.20 -20.50
CA THR A 277 -15.29 1.52 -20.28
C THR A 277 -16.09 2.03 -21.47
N ILE A 278 -15.92 1.46 -22.66
CA ILE A 278 -16.55 2.01 -23.88
C ILE A 278 -18.03 1.66 -23.94
N ASP A 279 -18.42 0.49 -23.43
CA ASP A 279 -19.80 0.02 -23.39
C ASP A 279 -20.13 -0.39 -21.96
N TYR A 280 -20.50 0.57 -21.10
CA TYR A 280 -20.91 0.31 -19.71
C TYR A 280 -22.00 -0.78 -19.58
N ASP A 281 -22.75 -1.07 -20.65
CA ASP A 281 -23.75 -2.14 -20.71
C ASP A 281 -23.14 -3.56 -20.71
N ASP A 282 -21.83 -3.68 -20.99
CA ASP A 282 -21.12 -4.95 -21.11
C ASP A 282 -20.61 -5.49 -19.77
N ILE A 283 -20.70 -4.73 -18.68
CA ILE A 283 -20.36 -5.20 -17.33
C ILE A 283 -21.58 -5.10 -16.41
N PHE A 284 -21.90 -6.21 -15.76
CA PHE A 284 -22.93 -6.26 -14.72
C PHE A 284 -22.44 -7.08 -13.53
N ASN A 285 -22.38 -6.45 -12.35
CA ASN A 285 -21.97 -7.12 -11.10
C ASN A 285 -20.58 -7.79 -11.18
N CYS A 286 -19.59 -7.08 -11.74
CA CYS A 286 -18.23 -7.55 -12.00
C CYS A 286 -18.13 -8.76 -12.95
N SER A 287 -19.11 -8.94 -13.84
CA SER A 287 -19.13 -9.99 -14.86
C SER A 287 -19.35 -9.39 -16.25
N TYR A 288 -18.69 -9.96 -17.26
CA TYR A 288 -18.88 -9.56 -18.65
C TYR A 288 -20.20 -10.13 -19.20
N VAL A 289 -21.06 -9.25 -19.71
CA VAL A 289 -22.35 -9.57 -20.35
C VAL A 289 -22.41 -9.11 -21.81
N GLY A 290 -21.30 -8.57 -22.32
CA GLY A 290 -21.19 -8.08 -23.68
C GLY A 290 -21.13 -9.15 -24.75
N ASN A 291 -21.21 -8.72 -26.00
CA ASN A 291 -21.16 -9.59 -27.20
C ASN A 291 -20.06 -9.16 -28.17
N GLY A 292 -19.00 -8.52 -27.66
CA GLY A 292 -17.86 -8.06 -28.46
C GLY A 292 -17.13 -9.21 -29.14
N VAL A 293 -16.42 -8.88 -30.22
CA VAL A 293 -15.59 -9.81 -30.99
C VAL A 293 -14.20 -9.20 -31.18
N ASP A 294 -13.19 -10.04 -31.34
CA ASP A 294 -11.85 -9.59 -31.75
C ASP A 294 -11.83 -9.12 -33.21
N CYS A 295 -10.66 -8.67 -33.67
CA CYS A 295 -10.43 -8.22 -35.04
C CYS A 295 -10.59 -9.32 -36.12
N GLN A 296 -10.76 -10.59 -35.72
CA GLN A 296 -11.08 -11.70 -36.63
C GLN A 296 -12.57 -12.05 -36.62
N GLY A 297 -13.37 -11.37 -35.80
CA GLY A 297 -14.78 -11.65 -35.62
C GLY A 297 -15.05 -12.83 -34.67
N THR A 298 -14.05 -13.27 -33.91
CA THR A 298 -14.23 -14.30 -32.88
C THR A 298 -14.78 -13.64 -31.60
N PRO A 299 -15.91 -14.12 -31.05
CA PRO A 299 -16.43 -13.59 -29.79
C PRO A 299 -15.41 -13.67 -28.66
N TYR A 300 -15.29 -12.59 -27.88
CA TYR A 300 -14.44 -12.59 -26.70
C TYR A 300 -14.90 -13.64 -25.69
N PHE A 301 -13.93 -14.30 -25.04
CA PHE A 301 -14.17 -15.24 -23.95
C PHE A 301 -13.63 -14.63 -22.66
N ILE A 302 -14.47 -13.83 -21.99
CA ILE A 302 -14.11 -13.08 -20.78
C ILE A 302 -14.75 -13.76 -19.57
N LEU A 303 -13.94 -14.03 -18.55
CA LEU A 303 -14.35 -14.55 -17.26
C LEU A 303 -14.42 -13.42 -16.23
N ASP A 304 -15.07 -13.68 -15.09
CA ASP A 304 -15.11 -12.72 -13.97
C ASP A 304 -13.71 -12.30 -13.52
N ALA A 305 -12.73 -13.21 -13.55
CA ALA A 305 -11.35 -12.90 -13.18
C ALA A 305 -10.72 -11.84 -14.11
N ASP A 306 -11.02 -11.88 -15.41
CA ASP A 306 -10.52 -10.92 -16.40
C ASP A 306 -11.11 -9.52 -16.17
N VAL A 307 -12.40 -9.45 -15.81
CA VAL A 307 -13.07 -8.19 -15.43
C VAL A 307 -12.51 -7.64 -14.13
N ARG A 308 -12.13 -8.51 -13.19
CA ARG A 308 -11.56 -8.14 -11.90
C ARG A 308 -10.06 -7.87 -11.93
N ASN A 309 -9.42 -7.97 -13.09
CA ASN A 309 -7.99 -7.73 -13.22
C ASN A 309 -7.66 -6.26 -12.90
N TYR A 310 -6.62 -6.01 -12.12
CA TYR A 310 -6.19 -4.64 -11.81
C TYR A 310 -5.82 -3.85 -13.05
N MET A 311 -5.31 -4.49 -14.10
CA MET A 311 -4.96 -3.83 -15.37
C MET A 311 -6.13 -3.73 -16.35
N ALA A 312 -7.33 -4.14 -15.92
CA ALA A 312 -8.56 -3.84 -16.64
C ALA A 312 -9.03 -2.41 -16.31
N TYR A 313 -9.96 -1.88 -17.12
CA TYR A 313 -10.65 -0.62 -16.86
C TYR A 313 -12.05 -0.86 -16.29
N THR A 314 -12.18 -1.81 -15.38
CA THR A 314 -13.47 -2.05 -14.75
C THR A 314 -13.77 -0.93 -13.76
N VAL A 315 -15.03 -0.48 -13.72
CA VAL A 315 -15.47 0.67 -12.92
C VAL A 315 -14.98 0.55 -11.48
N VAL A 316 -14.17 1.53 -11.07
CA VAL A 316 -13.50 1.57 -9.76
C VAL A 316 -14.51 1.67 -8.62
N GLU A 317 -15.62 2.38 -8.84
CA GLU A 317 -16.67 2.64 -7.84
C GLU A 317 -17.37 1.36 -7.36
N ASP A 318 -17.37 0.29 -8.18
CA ASP A 318 -17.99 -0.99 -7.85
C ASP A 318 -17.05 -1.94 -7.07
N GLY A 319 -15.77 -1.58 -6.90
CA GLY A 319 -14.80 -2.38 -6.17
C GLY A 319 -14.48 -3.73 -6.83
N CYS A 320 -14.63 -3.82 -8.16
CA CYS A 320 -14.43 -5.07 -8.89
C CYS A 320 -12.96 -5.46 -9.07
N MET A 321 -12.03 -4.51 -9.17
CA MET A 321 -10.63 -4.81 -9.44
C MET A 321 -9.93 -5.36 -8.18
N ASP A 322 -9.50 -6.63 -8.23
CA ASP A 322 -8.98 -7.36 -7.07
C ASP A 322 -7.88 -8.38 -7.36
N ASN A 323 -7.41 -8.54 -8.61
CA ASN A 323 -6.41 -9.54 -8.94
C ASN A 323 -5.39 -9.14 -10.02
N PHE A 324 -4.24 -9.81 -9.96
CA PHE A 324 -3.32 -9.99 -11.09
C PHE A 324 -3.34 -11.47 -11.49
N THR A 325 -3.00 -11.77 -12.74
CA THR A 325 -2.75 -13.15 -13.17
C THR A 325 -1.34 -13.61 -12.78
N VAL A 326 -1.07 -14.91 -12.92
CA VAL A 326 0.27 -15.47 -12.65
C VAL A 326 1.27 -14.95 -13.68
N GLY A 327 0.87 -14.89 -14.96
CA GLY A 327 1.70 -14.33 -16.02
C GLY A 327 2.02 -12.84 -15.82
N GLN A 328 1.07 -12.05 -15.31
CA GLN A 328 1.34 -10.66 -14.92
C GLN A 328 2.36 -10.59 -13.77
N ALA A 329 2.20 -11.41 -12.74
CA ALA A 329 3.14 -11.46 -11.62
C ALA A 329 4.57 -11.82 -12.06
N ILE A 330 4.71 -12.85 -12.91
CA ILE A 330 6.01 -13.24 -13.50
C ILE A 330 6.59 -12.10 -14.31
N ARG A 331 5.79 -11.44 -15.17
CA ARG A 331 6.23 -10.30 -15.98
C ARG A 331 6.74 -9.13 -15.13
N MET A 332 6.10 -8.85 -14.01
CA MET A 332 6.56 -7.81 -13.08
C MET A 332 7.93 -8.16 -12.52
N GLN A 333 8.11 -9.39 -12.02
CA GLN A 333 9.40 -9.87 -11.51
C GLN A 333 10.51 -9.85 -12.57
N GLU A 334 10.24 -10.35 -13.78
CA GLU A 334 11.19 -10.31 -14.90
C GLU A 334 11.56 -8.87 -15.30
N SER A 335 10.62 -7.92 -15.17
CA SER A 335 10.88 -6.50 -15.44
C SER A 335 11.77 -5.87 -14.37
N ILE A 336 11.59 -6.28 -13.11
CA ILE A 336 12.42 -5.88 -11.97
C ILE A 336 13.85 -6.42 -12.15
N ASP A 337 14.00 -7.69 -12.52
CA ASP A 337 15.31 -8.32 -12.76
C ASP A 337 16.06 -7.72 -13.96
N TRP A 338 15.35 -7.36 -15.03
CA TRP A 338 15.98 -6.86 -16.25
C TRP A 338 16.59 -5.46 -16.09
N ASP A 339 16.03 -4.63 -15.20
CA ASP A 339 16.32 -3.21 -14.90
C ASP A 339 17.59 -2.60 -15.55
N PRO A 340 17.59 -2.33 -16.86
CA PRO A 340 18.80 -1.91 -17.56
C PRO A 340 19.20 -0.47 -17.22
N SER A 341 18.27 0.30 -16.65
CA SER A 341 18.46 1.70 -16.28
C SER A 341 18.70 1.89 -14.79
N GLY A 342 18.72 0.81 -13.99
CA GLY A 342 18.88 0.86 -12.53
C GLY A 342 17.77 1.62 -11.82
N ILE A 343 16.56 1.65 -12.41
CA ILE A 343 15.41 2.39 -11.92
C ILE A 343 14.81 1.72 -10.70
N PHE A 344 14.63 0.40 -10.75
CA PHE A 344 14.11 -0.38 -9.63
C PHE A 344 15.16 -0.54 -8.54
N ALA A 345 16.41 -0.85 -8.92
CA ALA A 345 17.53 -0.94 -7.99
C ALA A 345 17.77 0.37 -7.21
N ALA A 346 17.44 1.54 -7.79
CA ALA A 346 17.57 2.82 -7.11
C ALA A 346 16.53 3.01 -5.99
N VAL A 347 15.33 2.42 -6.12
CA VAL A 347 14.22 2.59 -5.17
C VAL A 347 13.99 1.39 -4.26
N GLU A 348 14.72 0.30 -4.51
CA GLU A 348 14.73 -0.91 -3.69
C GLU A 348 15.40 -0.65 -2.33
N THR A 349 14.95 -1.39 -1.32
CA THR A 349 15.49 -1.36 0.04
C THR A 349 15.59 -2.78 0.58
N PRO A 350 16.48 -3.06 1.56
CA PRO A 350 16.58 -4.40 2.12
C PRO A 350 15.29 -4.84 2.81
N ILE A 351 15.02 -6.14 2.81
CA ILE A 351 13.89 -6.79 3.52
C ILE A 351 13.85 -6.42 5.00
N ALA A 352 15.02 -6.23 5.62
CA ALA A 352 15.15 -5.77 7.00
C ALA A 352 14.34 -4.51 7.31
N SER A 353 14.14 -3.63 6.31
CA SER A 353 13.35 -2.40 6.47
C SER A 353 11.88 -2.65 6.81
N LEU A 354 11.28 -3.77 6.38
CA LEU A 354 9.90 -4.14 6.73
C LEU A 354 9.74 -4.45 8.23
N TYR A 355 10.85 -4.76 8.90
CA TYR A 355 10.94 -5.04 10.33
C TYR A 355 11.36 -3.80 11.15
N GLU A 356 11.36 -2.63 10.53
CA GLU A 356 11.57 -1.34 11.19
C GLU A 356 10.25 -0.60 11.35
N PRO A 357 10.03 0.08 12.49
CA PRO A 357 8.85 0.93 12.63
C PRO A 357 8.90 2.06 11.60
N TYR A 358 7.75 2.47 11.08
CA TYR A 358 7.65 3.65 10.22
C TYR A 358 7.62 4.95 11.02
N LYS A 359 7.28 4.85 12.32
CA LYS A 359 7.14 5.97 13.24
C LYS A 359 7.32 5.52 14.68
N GLY A 360 7.80 6.43 15.52
CA GLY A 360 8.08 6.14 16.93
C GLY A 360 9.45 5.51 17.12
N GLU A 361 9.84 5.37 18.38
CA GLU A 361 11.19 4.96 18.75
C GLU A 361 11.13 3.80 19.75
N TYR A 362 12.18 2.99 19.76
CA TYR A 362 12.33 1.99 20.81
C TYR A 362 12.81 2.64 22.08
N TYR A 363 12.20 2.23 23.18
CA TYR A 363 12.65 2.64 24.49
C TYR A 363 13.98 1.96 24.84
N MET A 364 14.92 2.74 25.39
CA MET A 364 16.28 2.30 25.70
C MET A 364 16.49 2.11 27.22
N ALA A 365 16.46 3.19 28.02
CA ALA A 365 16.63 3.11 29.47
C ALA A 365 16.14 4.38 30.21
N GLY A 366 15.74 4.24 31.48
CA GLY A 366 15.27 5.35 32.35
C GLY A 366 13.74 5.44 32.57
N PRO A 367 13.15 6.66 32.73
CA PRO A 367 11.72 6.91 32.55
C PRO A 367 11.32 6.94 31.08
N ASP A 368 10.16 6.36 30.76
CA ASP A 368 9.51 6.52 29.45
C ASP A 368 9.29 8.03 29.21
N PRO A 369 9.72 8.59 28.06
CA PRO A 369 9.51 10.00 27.79
C PRO A 369 8.00 10.33 27.74
N ASP A 370 7.64 11.57 28.04
CA ASP A 370 6.26 12.04 27.91
C ASP A 370 6.20 13.22 26.93
N PRO A 371 5.57 13.08 25.74
CA PRO A 371 4.91 11.87 25.22
C PRO A 371 5.90 10.87 24.58
N HIS A 372 5.81 9.59 24.93
CA HIS A 372 6.52 8.52 24.21
C HIS A 372 5.67 8.06 23.02
N THR A 373 6.23 8.19 21.82
CA THR A 373 5.62 7.62 20.61
C THR A 373 6.16 6.20 20.40
N LEU A 374 5.33 5.21 20.69
CA LEU A 374 5.65 3.78 20.54
C LEU A 374 6.02 3.43 19.07
N PRO A 375 6.88 2.41 18.86
CA PRO A 375 7.31 1.99 17.52
C PRO A 375 6.15 1.33 16.78
N ARG A 376 5.61 2.04 15.78
CA ARG A 376 4.47 1.62 14.96
C ARG A 376 4.92 1.01 13.64
N PHE A 377 4.23 -0.02 13.23
CA PHE A 377 4.47 -0.77 12.01
C PHE A 377 3.36 -0.50 11.00
N GLN A 378 3.73 -0.51 9.72
CA GLN A 378 2.79 -0.20 8.65
C GLN A 378 1.80 -1.36 8.47
N PRO A 379 0.56 -1.10 8.03
CA PRO A 379 -0.40 -2.16 7.67
C PRO A 379 -0.02 -2.90 6.39
N GLY A 380 -0.81 -3.92 6.02
CA GLY A 380 -0.63 -4.71 4.80
C GLY A 380 0.12 -6.04 5.00
N PHE A 381 0.39 -6.44 6.25
CA PHE A 381 1.10 -7.66 6.59
C PHE A 381 0.40 -8.43 7.72
N ASP A 382 0.53 -9.75 7.69
CA ASP A 382 0.15 -10.60 8.82
C ASP A 382 1.27 -10.59 9.85
N TYR A 383 1.13 -9.76 10.89
CA TYR A 383 2.09 -9.67 11.99
C TYR A 383 1.75 -10.67 13.09
N VAL A 384 2.77 -11.37 13.59
CA VAL A 384 2.70 -12.10 14.85
C VAL A 384 3.86 -11.68 15.73
N PHE A 385 3.56 -11.08 16.88
CA PHE A 385 4.53 -10.70 17.89
C PHE A 385 4.62 -11.80 18.93
N GLN A 386 5.73 -12.54 18.92
CA GLN A 386 5.92 -13.71 19.77
C GLN A 386 6.93 -13.43 20.87
N SER A 387 6.64 -13.90 22.08
CA SER A 387 7.51 -13.69 23.23
C SER A 387 8.92 -14.21 22.96
N CYS A 388 9.91 -13.36 23.23
CA CYS A 388 11.32 -13.66 23.07
C CYS A 388 12.12 -13.25 24.33
N ASN A 389 13.34 -13.76 24.44
CA ASN A 389 14.26 -13.48 25.53
C ASN A 389 15.71 -13.54 25.03
N CYS A 390 16.52 -12.56 25.43
CA CYS A 390 17.95 -12.49 25.14
C CYS A 390 18.84 -12.88 26.33
N ALA A 391 18.25 -13.11 27.51
CA ALA A 391 19.00 -13.52 28.70
C ALA A 391 19.77 -14.81 28.41
N ASN A 392 21.07 -14.80 28.78
CA ASN A 392 22.06 -15.87 28.64
C ASN A 392 22.86 -15.92 27.32
N GLN A 393 22.93 -14.83 26.56
CA GLN A 393 23.87 -14.75 25.43
C GLN A 393 24.82 -13.57 25.60
N ASP A 394 26.07 -13.85 26.01
CA ASP A 394 27.12 -12.89 26.39
C ASP A 394 27.50 -11.84 25.32
N ASN A 395 26.83 -11.83 24.16
CA ASN A 395 27.15 -10.99 23.00
C ASN A 395 25.94 -10.32 22.32
N TYR A 396 24.71 -10.40 22.88
CA TYR A 396 23.52 -9.84 22.21
C TYR A 396 23.04 -8.57 22.91
N ASP A 397 23.02 -7.47 22.16
CA ASP A 397 22.57 -6.15 22.62
C ASP A 397 21.13 -5.86 22.19
N CYS A 398 20.18 -6.62 22.74
CA CYS A 398 18.75 -6.25 22.66
C CYS A 398 18.30 -5.43 23.89
N VAL A 399 19.27 -5.06 24.74
CA VAL A 399 19.08 -4.22 25.92
C VAL A 399 18.96 -2.75 25.50
N ASN A 400 19.55 -2.41 24.34
CA ASN A 400 19.53 -1.10 23.69
C ASN A 400 18.62 -1.08 22.44
N GLY A 401 17.46 -1.74 22.50
CA GLY A 401 16.51 -1.83 21.38
C GLY A 401 16.40 -3.24 20.80
N PRO A 402 15.72 -3.43 19.66
CA PRO A 402 15.61 -4.76 19.06
C PRO A 402 16.95 -5.24 18.53
N CYS A 403 17.18 -6.56 18.60
CA CYS A 403 18.29 -7.24 17.91
C CYS A 403 18.41 -6.79 16.45
N GLU A 404 19.61 -6.87 15.88
CA GLU A 404 19.82 -6.70 14.44
C GLU A 404 18.98 -7.71 13.64
N PHE A 405 18.63 -7.38 12.40
CA PHE A 405 17.78 -8.26 11.58
C PHE A 405 18.40 -9.65 11.37
N GLU A 406 19.70 -9.71 11.12
CA GLU A 406 20.41 -10.98 10.90
C GLU A 406 20.52 -11.85 12.16
N GLU A 407 20.27 -11.29 13.35
CA GLU A 407 20.34 -12.01 14.62
C GLU A 407 19.04 -12.78 14.89
N ASN A 408 19.08 -14.10 14.71
CA ASN A 408 17.94 -15.01 14.92
C ASN A 408 18.18 -16.09 15.98
N ASN A 409 19.26 -15.98 16.76
CA ASN A 409 19.62 -16.96 17.79
C ASN A 409 18.97 -16.67 19.17
N PHE A 410 18.14 -15.65 19.29
CA PHE A 410 17.42 -15.35 20.54
C PHE A 410 16.44 -16.49 20.89
N GLN A 411 16.14 -16.64 22.18
CA GLN A 411 15.13 -17.60 22.60
C GLN A 411 13.76 -17.05 22.23
N SER A 412 12.94 -17.84 21.54
CA SER A 412 11.54 -17.51 21.28
C SER A 412 10.63 -18.61 21.78
N SER A 413 9.52 -18.22 22.39
CA SER A 413 8.45 -19.14 22.78
C SER A 413 7.35 -19.13 21.72
N PHE A 414 6.35 -20.00 21.90
CA PHE A 414 5.12 -19.99 21.10
C PHE A 414 4.06 -19.05 21.68
N THR A 415 4.36 -18.32 22.75
CA THR A 415 3.43 -17.36 23.35
C THR A 415 3.30 -16.14 22.46
N ILE A 416 2.10 -15.92 21.93
CA ILE A 416 1.76 -14.75 21.11
C ILE A 416 1.34 -13.62 22.06
N LEU A 417 1.99 -12.46 21.94
CA LEU A 417 1.68 -11.26 22.71
C LEU A 417 0.71 -10.35 21.95
N ALA A 418 0.84 -10.27 20.63
CA ALA A 418 -0.08 -9.59 19.74
C ALA A 418 -0.05 -10.23 18.34
N ALA A 419 -1.14 -10.11 17.60
CA ALA A 419 -1.22 -10.54 16.21
C ALA A 419 -2.20 -9.63 15.45
N HIS A 420 -1.85 -9.28 14.23
CA HIS A 420 -2.64 -8.42 13.34
C HIS A 420 -2.68 -9.06 11.96
N THR A 421 -3.83 -8.97 11.29
CA THR A 421 -3.93 -9.44 9.90
C THR A 421 -3.52 -8.31 8.96
N LYS A 422 -3.19 -8.66 7.72
CA LYS A 422 -2.89 -7.67 6.67
C LYS A 422 -4.03 -6.68 6.42
N GLU A 423 -5.27 -7.06 6.76
CA GLU A 423 -6.49 -6.23 6.68
C GLU A 423 -6.81 -5.42 7.96
N GLU A 424 -5.90 -5.36 8.94
CA GLU A 424 -6.05 -4.49 10.11
C GLU A 424 -6.35 -3.04 9.67
N THR A 425 -7.23 -2.34 10.38
CA THR A 425 -7.63 -0.94 10.07
C THR A 425 -7.31 0.04 11.20
N ASP A 426 -7.10 -0.45 12.44
CA ASP A 426 -6.53 0.35 13.52
C ASP A 426 -5.00 0.31 13.46
N TYR A 427 -4.43 1.14 12.59
CA TYR A 427 -2.97 1.21 12.39
C TYR A 427 -2.20 1.67 13.63
N ASN A 428 -2.87 2.29 14.60
CA ASN A 428 -2.21 2.67 15.86
C ASN A 428 -1.97 1.46 16.76
N SER A 429 -2.68 0.35 16.53
CA SER A 429 -2.55 -0.88 17.32
C SER A 429 -1.35 -1.73 16.92
N ILE A 430 -0.84 -1.57 15.69
CA ILE A 430 0.26 -2.37 15.15
C ILE A 430 1.59 -1.83 15.70
N MET A 431 1.92 -2.25 16.92
CA MET A 431 3.11 -1.84 17.65
C MET A 431 3.92 -3.06 18.04
N HIS A 432 5.23 -2.91 18.15
CA HIS A 432 6.11 -4.01 18.59
C HIS A 432 6.17 -4.08 20.12
N PRO A 433 5.52 -5.08 20.77
CA PRO A 433 5.51 -5.18 22.22
C PRO A 433 6.89 -5.47 22.78
N ASN A 434 7.16 -5.01 24.00
CA ASN A 434 8.35 -5.43 24.73
C ASN A 434 8.32 -6.94 25.01
N HIS A 435 9.51 -7.55 25.14
CA HIS A 435 9.72 -8.99 25.29
C HIS A 435 9.18 -9.82 24.11
N SER A 436 9.21 -9.27 22.90
CA SER A 436 8.64 -9.91 21.72
C SER A 436 9.56 -9.80 20.50
N SER A 437 9.37 -10.72 19.57
CA SER A 437 10.01 -10.76 18.25
C SER A 437 8.93 -10.67 17.18
N ILE A 438 9.33 -10.21 16.01
CA ILE A 438 8.42 -9.97 14.89
C ILE A 438 8.46 -11.15 13.93
N TYR A 439 7.29 -11.66 13.56
CA TYR A 439 7.09 -12.57 12.45
C TYR A 439 6.13 -11.94 11.45
N ILE A 440 6.51 -11.95 10.16
CA ILE A 440 5.66 -11.48 9.05
C ILE A 440 5.24 -12.72 8.24
N GLY A 441 3.93 -12.97 8.15
CA GLY A 441 3.39 -14.18 7.51
C GLY A 441 3.80 -14.36 6.05
N GLN A 442 3.87 -13.26 5.31
CA GLN A 442 4.29 -13.23 3.91
C GLN A 442 5.80 -13.48 3.71
N LEU A 443 6.59 -13.48 4.80
CA LEU A 443 8.05 -13.67 4.79
C LEU A 443 8.45 -14.83 5.72
N ALA A 444 7.65 -15.90 5.70
CA ALA A 444 7.77 -17.03 6.63
C ALA A 444 9.17 -17.68 6.65
N GLU A 445 9.87 -17.67 5.51
CA GLU A 445 11.23 -18.20 5.37
C GLU A 445 12.28 -17.47 6.22
N TYR A 446 12.07 -16.18 6.49
CA TYR A 446 12.96 -15.40 7.36
C TYR A 446 12.74 -15.74 8.83
N GLY A 447 11.62 -16.36 9.18
CA GLY A 447 11.27 -16.72 10.55
C GLY A 447 11.08 -15.48 11.44
N LYS A 448 11.41 -15.62 12.73
CA LYS A 448 11.25 -14.56 13.72
C LYS A 448 12.48 -13.67 13.73
N ARG A 449 12.28 -12.36 13.78
CA ARG A 449 13.36 -11.36 13.70
C ARG A 449 13.17 -10.26 14.73
N ARG A 450 14.22 -9.45 14.93
CA ARG A 450 14.18 -8.24 15.77
C ARG A 450 13.61 -8.49 17.16
N CYS A 451 14.13 -9.45 17.94
CA CYS A 451 13.69 -9.59 19.32
C CYS A 451 13.96 -8.30 20.11
N TYR A 452 12.92 -7.72 20.70
CA TYR A 452 12.97 -6.57 21.58
C TYR A 452 12.69 -7.03 23.01
N ASP A 453 13.73 -7.12 23.83
CA ASP A 453 13.68 -7.66 25.20
C ASP A 453 14.33 -6.68 26.17
N ASN A 454 13.67 -5.54 26.38
CA ASN A 454 14.21 -4.48 27.22
C ASN A 454 13.78 -4.61 28.70
N TRP A 455 14.77 -4.84 29.57
CA TRP A 455 14.62 -4.90 31.03
C TRP A 455 15.01 -3.59 31.76
N ASN A 456 15.58 -2.61 31.07
CA ASN A 456 16.10 -1.34 31.63
C ASN A 456 15.04 -0.24 31.75
N ARG A 457 13.78 -0.63 31.94
CA ARG A 457 12.65 0.29 32.08
C ARG A 457 12.46 0.65 33.54
N THR A 458 12.25 1.93 33.82
CA THR A 458 11.70 2.32 35.13
C THR A 458 10.21 2.01 35.14
N ALA A 459 9.76 1.38 36.21
CA ALA A 459 8.35 1.06 36.37
C ALA A 459 7.54 2.35 36.58
N SER A 460 6.38 2.43 35.96
CA SER A 460 5.42 3.52 36.14
C SER A 460 4.81 3.50 37.55
N GLU A 461 4.62 2.30 38.07
CA GLU A 461 4.15 2.00 39.41
C GLU A 461 4.52 0.57 39.78
N GLY A 462 4.14 0.12 40.97
CA GLY A 462 4.35 -1.25 41.37
C GLY A 462 3.79 -1.55 42.74
N SER A 463 4.13 -2.73 43.24
CA SER A 463 3.74 -3.17 44.58
C SER A 463 4.87 -4.01 45.20
N LEU A 464 5.12 -3.77 46.48
CA LEU A 464 5.94 -4.64 47.31
C LEU A 464 5.02 -5.59 48.07
N ILE A 465 5.15 -6.89 47.81
CA ILE A 465 4.40 -7.94 48.50
C ILE A 465 5.33 -8.61 49.50
N GLN A 466 5.15 -8.35 50.79
CA GLN A 466 5.91 -9.00 51.86
C GLN A 466 5.18 -10.24 52.37
N PHE A 467 5.85 -11.38 52.41
CA PHE A 467 5.31 -12.60 53.01
C PHE A 467 5.59 -12.60 54.51
N ASN A 468 4.54 -12.41 55.32
CA ASN A 468 4.65 -12.10 56.75
C ASN A 468 5.27 -13.25 57.57
N ASP A 469 5.22 -14.47 57.06
CA ASP A 469 5.78 -15.69 57.68
C ASP A 469 6.97 -16.27 56.89
N GLY A 470 7.46 -15.56 55.87
CA GLY A 470 8.59 -16.01 55.05
C GLY A 470 8.29 -17.18 54.12
N VAL A 471 7.01 -17.50 53.87
CA VAL A 471 6.59 -18.59 52.98
C VAL A 471 5.66 -18.05 51.89
N PHE A 472 5.75 -18.60 50.67
CA PHE A 472 4.82 -18.29 49.59
C PHE A 472 3.40 -18.75 49.91
N ASN A 473 2.55 -17.81 50.34
CA ASN A 473 1.16 -18.05 50.67
C ASN A 473 0.34 -16.73 50.58
N THR A 474 -0.88 -16.73 51.10
CA THR A 474 -1.78 -15.55 51.09
C THR A 474 -1.59 -14.63 52.30
N ASN A 475 -0.72 -14.96 53.26
CA ASN A 475 -0.42 -14.17 54.43
C ASN A 475 0.61 -13.08 54.08
N VAL A 476 0.15 -12.10 53.30
CA VAL A 476 0.99 -11.07 52.73
C VAL A 476 0.57 -9.66 53.15
N THR A 477 1.53 -8.75 53.16
CA THR A 477 1.30 -7.31 53.20
C THR A 477 1.65 -6.73 51.84
N ILE A 478 0.71 -6.04 51.19
CA ILE A 478 0.91 -5.43 49.86
C ILE A 478 1.01 -3.92 50.04
N THR A 479 2.14 -3.34 49.62
CA THR A 479 2.40 -1.90 49.68
C THR A 479 2.57 -1.36 48.27
N PRO A 480 1.60 -0.58 47.74
CA PRO A 480 1.74 0.09 46.46
C PRO A 480 2.94 1.05 46.46
N GLN A 481 3.59 1.17 45.31
CA GLN A 481 4.74 2.04 45.09
C GLN A 481 4.49 2.91 43.86
N ASP A 482 4.79 4.20 43.95
CA ASP A 482 4.84 5.07 42.78
C ASP A 482 6.16 4.87 42.00
N SER A 483 6.24 5.48 40.81
CA SER A 483 7.43 5.40 39.96
C SER A 483 8.72 5.82 40.68
N THR A 484 8.67 6.80 41.59
CA THR A 484 9.89 7.27 42.27
C THR A 484 10.38 6.24 43.27
N ALA A 485 9.46 5.67 44.06
CA ALA A 485 9.79 4.73 45.11
C ALA A 485 10.24 3.37 44.55
N ILE A 486 9.51 2.82 43.58
CA ILE A 486 9.78 1.47 43.03
C ILE A 486 11.10 1.39 42.24
N ASN A 487 11.56 2.52 41.69
CA ASN A 487 12.80 2.60 40.91
C ASN A 487 13.97 3.18 41.71
N SER A 488 13.77 3.48 43.00
CA SER A 488 14.84 3.99 43.85
C SER A 488 16.01 3.00 43.88
N PRO A 489 17.28 3.45 43.71
CA PRO A 489 18.45 2.59 43.87
C PRO A 489 18.58 2.04 45.30
N HIS A 490 17.90 2.68 46.26
CA HIS A 490 17.82 2.25 47.65
C HIS A 490 16.59 1.39 47.96
N PHE A 491 15.72 1.11 46.99
CA PHE A 491 14.49 0.33 47.22
C PHE A 491 14.77 -1.02 47.87
N ILE A 492 15.59 -1.86 47.23
CA ILE A 492 15.98 -3.17 47.77
C ILE A 492 16.90 -3.03 48.99
N PRO A 493 17.96 -2.17 48.98
CA PRO A 493 18.82 -1.94 50.15
C PRO A 493 18.08 -1.54 51.44
N ASP A 494 16.97 -0.82 51.33
CA ASP A 494 16.20 -0.33 52.49
C ASP A 494 15.17 -1.34 53.02
N LEU A 495 14.91 -2.44 52.29
CA LEU A 495 14.02 -3.50 52.78
C LEU A 495 14.56 -4.13 54.07
N ALA A 496 13.67 -4.41 55.01
CA ALA A 496 14.02 -5.24 56.17
C ALA A 496 14.32 -6.70 55.73
N PRO A 497 14.94 -7.52 56.58
CA PRO A 497 15.06 -8.95 56.33
C PRO A 497 13.69 -9.61 56.18
N GLY A 498 13.53 -10.48 55.18
CA GLY A 498 12.27 -11.11 54.87
C GLY A 498 12.18 -11.66 53.44
N LEU A 499 11.05 -12.30 53.13
CA LEU A 499 10.71 -12.74 51.79
C LEU A 499 9.74 -11.75 51.14
N TYR A 500 10.06 -11.30 49.94
CA TYR A 500 9.31 -10.31 49.19
C TYR A 500 9.07 -10.77 47.75
N ASN A 501 7.97 -10.35 47.15
CA ASN A 501 7.78 -10.28 45.71
C ASN A 501 7.62 -8.81 45.31
N VAL A 502 8.51 -8.32 44.47
CA VAL A 502 8.46 -6.96 43.91
C VAL A 502 7.76 -7.05 42.56
N GLN A 503 6.56 -6.50 42.47
CA GLN A 503 5.83 -6.37 41.23
C GLN A 503 6.03 -4.96 40.67
N LYS A 504 6.52 -4.86 39.45
CA LYS A 504 6.68 -3.63 38.69
C LYS A 504 5.65 -3.61 37.57
N ILE A 505 5.03 -2.46 37.34
CA ILE A 505 4.07 -2.22 36.25
C ILE A 505 4.63 -1.09 35.38
N TYR A 506 4.66 -1.31 34.07
CA TYR A 506 5.20 -0.37 33.09
C TYR A 506 4.08 0.35 32.35
N ASN A 507 4.41 1.49 31.71
CA ASN A 507 3.44 2.33 31.00
C ASN A 507 2.72 1.62 29.83
N ASP A 508 3.30 0.53 29.30
CA ASP A 508 2.68 -0.29 28.24
C ASP A 508 1.76 -1.40 28.78
N GLY A 509 1.53 -1.44 30.10
CA GLY A 509 0.71 -2.44 30.77
C GLY A 509 1.44 -3.77 31.04
N SER A 510 2.70 -3.93 30.62
CA SER A 510 3.50 -5.10 31.01
C SER A 510 3.86 -5.05 32.49
N SER A 511 4.14 -6.21 33.08
CA SER A 511 4.54 -6.32 34.48
C SER A 511 5.73 -7.27 34.68
N GLN A 512 6.64 -6.92 35.59
CA GLN A 512 7.75 -7.76 36.02
C GLN A 512 7.57 -8.14 37.49
N GLU A 513 7.78 -9.42 37.82
CA GLU A 513 7.80 -9.89 39.21
C GLU A 513 9.19 -10.42 39.57
N THR A 514 9.72 -9.94 40.70
CA THR A 514 11.02 -10.35 41.22
C THR A 514 10.87 -10.80 42.67
N VAL A 515 11.14 -12.08 42.91
CA VAL A 515 11.22 -12.61 44.26
C VAL A 515 12.57 -12.24 44.88
N ILE A 516 12.52 -11.72 46.11
CA ILE A 516 13.70 -11.36 46.89
C ILE A 516 13.61 -12.03 48.25
N LEU A 517 14.61 -12.86 48.58
CA LEU A 517 14.89 -13.26 49.95
C LEU A 517 16.01 -12.36 50.48
N LYS A 518 15.69 -11.50 51.43
CA LYS A 518 16.67 -10.62 52.07
C LYS A 518 17.06 -11.19 53.43
N GLU A 519 18.29 -11.63 53.52
CA GLU A 519 18.90 -12.12 54.75
C GLU A 519 19.54 -10.95 55.51
N ASN A 520 19.81 -11.13 56.81
CA ASN A 520 20.57 -10.12 57.56
C ASN A 520 21.97 -9.98 56.93
N ASN A 521 22.34 -8.78 56.49
CA ASN A 521 23.72 -8.48 56.16
C ASN A 521 24.56 -8.63 57.45
N GLU A 522 25.48 -9.58 57.49
CA GLU A 522 26.66 -9.48 58.38
C GLU A 522 27.68 -8.50 57.78
#